data_AF-A0A662RBE0-F1
#
_entry.id   AF-A0A662RBE0-F1
#
_cell.length_a   1.000
_cell.length_b   1.000
_cell.length_c   1.000
_cell.angle_alpha   90.00
_cell.angle_beta   90.00
_cell.angle_gamma   90.00
#
_symmetry.space_group_name_H-M   'P 1'
#
loop_
_entity.id
_entity.type
_entity.pdbx_description
1 polymer ?
#
loop_
_entity_poly.entity_id
_entity_poly.type
_entity_poly.pdbx_seq_one_letter_code
_entity_poly.pdbx_strand_id
1 'polypeptide(L)'
;MGTNYGSGDGSLFIQPDGVNTKVIFGGCVDIAEIDMPLGDASLWLCRDPAVSGGFKTKRVVRGAPGLVTTSFTTDVQDVANHFEYLKDGTPVYLAVFDDVNGGRKDVLSNAERIFVTGWIATNQKYGNLAVARADGEPDRGEYAVDVAGSPPLYRLYDLSDNALRVQTAEDQNVSSVAFSDYLGTDAFAVCDAASGVEAHVLRYHLDKFDDAATVKWAATAADPFDVDEHINGVAVLQINRDVTRVIVGRGSTDVADPAEIAYSDDNGATWNVVDVGSIVGEFIGGNSGIFSLGTTDVWLVTDQGSIYYSADGGLSWATQASVTAALTDILFSDPMNGMAAGTQGGGVNNLLYTNDGGITWSSLTHPTADDLVSLGYSGAFWWTGDDAGGLWYSPNNGTTWYQREFGTPGASAIDTIKFGNPYLGVITHG
;
A
#
# COMPACT_ATOMS: atom_id res chain seq x y z
N MET A 1 -3.01 0.68 26.61
CA MET A 1 -2.45 -0.60 27.09
C MET A 1 -2.65 -1.59 25.96
N GLY A 2 -1.59 -2.19 25.42
CA GLY A 2 -1.74 -3.21 24.38
C GLY A 2 -2.19 -4.51 25.02
N THR A 3 -3.41 -4.92 24.74
CA THR A 3 -3.82 -6.32 24.90
C THR A 3 -3.12 -7.10 23.80
N ASN A 4 -2.26 -8.04 24.19
CA ASN A 4 -1.90 -9.11 23.27
C ASN A 4 -3.16 -9.96 23.11
N TYR A 5 -3.52 -10.32 21.88
CA TYR A 5 -4.53 -11.37 21.66
C TYR A 5 -4.17 -12.58 22.54
N GLY A 6 -5.04 -12.91 23.48
CA GLY A 6 -4.87 -14.05 24.38
C GLY A 6 -5.32 -15.34 23.72
N SER A 7 -4.89 -16.48 24.28
CA SER A 7 -5.55 -17.76 24.01
C SER A 7 -7.05 -17.63 24.37
N GLY A 8 -7.95 -18.01 23.47
CA GLY A 8 -9.40 -17.92 23.64
C GLY A 8 -10.08 -16.68 23.05
N ASP A 9 -9.35 -15.82 22.33
CA ASP A 9 -9.91 -14.62 21.68
C ASP A 9 -10.33 -14.83 20.21
N GLY A 10 -10.08 -16.02 19.67
CA GLY A 10 -10.58 -16.46 18.37
C GLY A 10 -12.02 -16.97 18.46
N SER A 11 -12.81 -16.69 17.43
CA SER A 11 -14.07 -17.41 17.18
C SER A 11 -14.17 -17.89 15.75
N LEU A 12 -14.80 -19.04 15.59
CA LEU A 12 -15.11 -19.60 14.29
C LEU A 12 -16.54 -19.28 13.91
N PHE A 13 -16.73 -18.90 12.66
CA PHE A 13 -18.00 -18.70 12.02
C PHE A 13 -18.05 -19.57 10.76
N ILE A 14 -19.16 -20.24 10.52
CA ILE A 14 -19.29 -21.23 9.45
C ILE A 14 -20.43 -20.79 8.54
N GLN A 15 -20.31 -21.04 7.25
CA GLN A 15 -21.38 -20.80 6.30
C GLN A 15 -21.75 -22.12 5.60
N PRO A 16 -22.52 -22.99 6.28
CA PRO A 16 -22.70 -24.38 5.87
C PRO A 16 -23.41 -24.53 4.51
N ASP A 17 -24.25 -23.56 4.17
CA ASP A 17 -25.06 -23.58 2.95
C ASP A 17 -24.36 -22.90 1.75
N GLY A 18 -23.05 -22.58 1.88
CA GLY A 18 -22.25 -21.97 0.82
C GLY A 18 -22.44 -20.46 0.70
N VAL A 19 -21.75 -19.82 -0.25
CA VAL A 19 -21.67 -18.35 -0.40
C VAL A 19 -23.06 -17.69 -0.49
N ASN A 20 -23.22 -16.47 0.06
CA ASN A 20 -24.49 -15.71 0.19
C ASN A 20 -25.58 -16.33 1.08
N THR A 21 -25.22 -17.16 2.05
CA THR A 21 -26.13 -17.73 3.04
C THR A 21 -25.75 -17.24 4.44
N LYS A 22 -26.59 -17.55 5.44
CA LYS A 22 -26.38 -17.04 6.80
C LYS A 22 -25.13 -17.67 7.41
N VAL A 23 -24.24 -16.82 7.89
CA VAL A 23 -23.11 -17.23 8.71
C VAL A 23 -23.61 -17.58 10.12
N ILE A 24 -23.15 -18.71 10.65
CA ILE A 24 -23.49 -19.20 11.98
C ILE A 24 -22.25 -19.24 12.87
N PHE A 25 -22.44 -18.96 14.15
CA PHE A 25 -21.37 -19.04 15.15
C PHE A 25 -21.04 -20.51 15.44
N GLY A 26 -19.79 -20.89 15.17
CA GLY A 26 -19.26 -22.24 15.39
C GLY A 26 -18.66 -22.45 16.79
N GLY A 27 -18.36 -21.37 17.50
CA GLY A 27 -17.79 -21.41 18.86
C GLY A 27 -16.50 -20.60 18.99
N CYS A 28 -16.07 -20.38 20.24
CA CYS A 28 -14.73 -19.86 20.52
C CYS A 28 -13.70 -20.97 20.28
N VAL A 29 -12.60 -20.63 19.64
CA VAL A 29 -11.53 -21.58 19.29
C VAL A 29 -10.17 -20.96 19.55
N ASP A 30 -9.21 -21.80 19.88
CA ASP A 30 -7.80 -21.43 19.85
C ASP A 30 -7.28 -21.62 18.44
N ILE A 31 -6.79 -20.53 17.86
CA ILE A 31 -6.28 -20.46 16.50
C ILE A 31 -4.76 -20.57 16.60
N ALA A 32 -4.18 -21.54 15.91
CA ALA A 32 -2.73 -21.64 15.78
C ALA A 32 -2.20 -20.61 14.77
N GLU A 33 -0.94 -20.78 14.35
CA GLU A 33 -0.35 -19.97 13.29
C GLU A 33 -1.11 -20.17 11.95
N ILE A 34 -1.36 -19.07 11.25
CA ILE A 34 -1.91 -19.09 9.89
C ILE A 34 -0.76 -18.91 8.89
N ASP A 35 -0.34 -20.01 8.28
CA ASP A 35 0.72 -20.01 7.28
C ASP A 35 0.17 -19.57 5.92
N MET A 36 0.74 -18.49 5.38
CA MET A 36 0.44 -17.98 4.04
C MET A 36 1.69 -18.04 3.16
N PRO A 37 1.97 -19.18 2.51
CA PRO A 37 3.11 -19.27 1.61
C PRO A 37 2.89 -18.38 0.38
N LEU A 38 3.60 -17.27 0.29
CA LEU A 38 3.51 -16.26 -0.79
C LEU A 38 4.17 -16.70 -2.11
N GLY A 39 4.62 -17.95 -2.19
CA GLY A 39 5.41 -18.48 -3.30
C GLY A 39 6.90 -18.23 -3.09
N ASP A 40 7.74 -19.00 -3.78
CA ASP A 40 9.18 -18.81 -3.79
C ASP A 40 9.57 -17.75 -4.84
N ALA A 41 10.46 -16.83 -4.48
CA ALA A 41 11.03 -15.88 -5.41
C ALA A 41 12.51 -16.22 -5.63
N SER A 42 12.84 -16.68 -6.84
CA SER A 42 14.21 -16.90 -7.26
C SER A 42 14.76 -15.66 -7.95
N LEU A 43 15.72 -15.01 -7.31
CA LEU A 43 16.44 -13.86 -7.84
C LEU A 43 17.63 -14.32 -8.67
N TRP A 44 17.66 -13.89 -9.94
CA TRP A 44 18.81 -14.09 -10.81
C TRP A 44 19.66 -12.83 -10.75
N LEU A 45 20.70 -12.88 -9.92
CA LEU A 45 21.63 -11.78 -9.75
C LEU A 45 22.76 -11.86 -10.77
N CYS A 46 23.23 -10.71 -11.24
CA CYS A 46 24.50 -10.60 -11.96
C CYS A 46 25.35 -9.52 -11.29
N ARG A 47 26.68 -9.63 -11.41
CA ARG A 47 27.57 -8.57 -10.91
C ARG A 47 27.20 -7.26 -11.57
N ASP A 48 27.03 -6.24 -10.75
CA ASP A 48 26.87 -4.89 -11.26
C ASP A 48 28.27 -4.34 -11.61
N PRO A 49 28.58 -4.05 -12.88
CA PRO A 49 29.84 -3.43 -13.25
C PRO A 49 29.95 -1.96 -12.77
N ALA A 50 28.84 -1.30 -12.45
CA ALA A 50 28.81 0.08 -11.98
C ALA A 50 29.10 0.22 -10.48
N VAL A 51 28.86 -0.83 -9.69
CA VAL A 51 29.03 -0.81 -8.24
C VAL A 51 30.04 -1.88 -7.83
N SER A 52 31.18 -1.47 -7.28
CA SER A 52 32.24 -2.40 -6.85
C SER A 52 31.71 -3.37 -5.79
N GLY A 53 31.68 -4.67 -6.12
CA GLY A 53 31.13 -5.71 -5.25
C GLY A 53 29.60 -5.80 -5.25
N GLY A 54 28.91 -4.94 -6.00
CA GLY A 54 27.47 -4.90 -6.14
C GLY A 54 26.92 -6.00 -7.05
N PHE A 55 25.64 -6.31 -6.85
CA PHE A 55 24.87 -7.19 -7.70
C PHE A 55 23.60 -6.46 -8.13
N LYS A 56 23.22 -6.62 -9.39
CA LYS A 56 21.93 -6.18 -9.89
C LYS A 56 21.04 -7.38 -10.21
N THR A 57 19.76 -7.24 -9.90
CA THR A 57 18.75 -8.24 -10.23
C THR A 57 18.50 -8.21 -11.73
N LYS A 58 18.79 -9.31 -12.42
CA LYS A 58 18.54 -9.45 -13.86
C LYS A 58 17.14 -9.97 -14.15
N ARG A 59 16.62 -10.81 -13.25
CA ARG A 59 15.30 -11.43 -13.40
C ARG A 59 14.80 -11.90 -12.04
N VAL A 60 13.50 -11.79 -11.84
CA VAL A 60 12.77 -12.44 -10.74
C VAL A 60 11.88 -13.52 -11.34
N VAL A 61 11.96 -14.74 -10.81
CA VAL A 61 11.00 -15.81 -11.11
C VAL A 61 10.24 -16.09 -9.83
N ARG A 62 8.91 -15.92 -9.85
CA ARG A 62 8.04 -16.25 -8.73
C ARG A 62 7.31 -17.56 -9.01
N GLY A 63 7.39 -18.52 -8.10
CA GLY A 63 6.51 -19.67 -8.08
C GLY A 63 5.12 -19.29 -7.58
N ALA A 64 4.14 -20.14 -7.88
CA ALA A 64 2.79 -19.95 -7.39
C ALA A 64 2.77 -20.07 -5.85
N PRO A 65 1.97 -19.23 -5.16
CA PRO A 65 1.78 -19.37 -3.72
C PRO A 65 1.20 -20.74 -3.36
N GLY A 66 1.65 -21.28 -2.23
CA GLY A 66 1.14 -22.53 -1.70
C GLY A 66 -0.26 -22.38 -1.09
N LEU A 67 -0.79 -23.45 -0.51
CA LEU A 67 -2.05 -23.38 0.25
C LEU A 67 -1.86 -22.61 1.55
N VAL A 68 -2.87 -21.82 1.91
CA VAL A 68 -2.97 -21.23 3.25
C VAL A 68 -3.37 -22.33 4.22
N THR A 69 -2.61 -22.54 5.30
CA THR A 69 -2.89 -23.60 6.28
C THR A 69 -2.98 -23.03 7.70
N THR A 70 -3.90 -23.57 8.50
CA THR A 70 -3.94 -23.33 9.95
C THR A 70 -4.57 -24.54 10.63
N SER A 71 -4.31 -24.68 11.93
CA SER A 71 -5.06 -25.57 12.81
C SER A 71 -5.85 -24.78 13.83
N PHE A 72 -6.97 -25.31 14.29
CA PHE A 72 -7.69 -24.76 15.44
C PHE A 72 -8.06 -25.87 16.42
N THR A 73 -8.10 -25.50 17.69
CA THR A 73 -8.39 -26.41 18.81
C THR A 73 -9.59 -25.89 19.60
N THR A 74 -10.44 -26.81 20.05
CA THR A 74 -11.55 -26.52 20.94
C THR A 74 -11.75 -27.66 21.94
N ASP A 75 -12.48 -27.38 23.01
CA ASP A 75 -12.86 -28.40 23.97
C ASP A 75 -13.88 -29.37 23.38
N VAL A 76 -13.68 -30.66 23.64
CA VAL A 76 -14.66 -31.71 23.41
C VAL A 76 -15.78 -31.52 24.44
N GLN A 77 -16.99 -31.28 23.94
CA GLN A 77 -18.18 -31.13 24.76
C GLN A 77 -19.05 -32.39 24.70
N ASP A 78 -20.03 -32.47 25.61
CA ASP A 78 -21.00 -33.58 25.67
C ASP A 78 -21.88 -33.70 24.40
N VAL A 79 -21.90 -32.66 23.57
CA VAL A 79 -22.65 -32.62 22.31
C VAL A 79 -21.70 -32.30 21.16
N ALA A 80 -21.86 -33.04 20.06
CA ALA A 80 -21.16 -32.78 18.80
C ALA A 80 -21.33 -31.32 18.37
N ASN A 81 -20.22 -30.63 18.15
CA ASN A 81 -20.21 -29.27 17.66
C ASN A 81 -20.22 -29.24 16.12
N HIS A 82 -20.29 -28.05 15.54
CA HIS A 82 -20.39 -27.91 14.08
C HIS A 82 -19.10 -28.30 13.34
N PHE A 83 -17.96 -28.37 14.03
CA PHE A 83 -16.67 -28.71 13.44
C PHE A 83 -16.56 -30.20 13.08
N GLU A 84 -17.33 -31.07 13.74
CA GLU A 84 -17.40 -32.51 13.42
C GLU A 84 -18.16 -32.78 12.11
N TYR A 85 -18.91 -31.78 11.62
CA TYR A 85 -19.74 -31.89 10.41
C TYR A 85 -19.27 -31.00 9.26
N LEU A 86 -18.07 -30.41 9.36
CA LEU A 86 -17.47 -29.66 8.26
C LEU A 86 -17.28 -30.59 7.06
N LYS A 87 -17.83 -30.20 5.91
CA LYS A 87 -17.67 -30.91 4.64
C LYS A 87 -16.64 -30.19 3.79
N ASP A 88 -16.00 -30.94 2.90
CA ASP A 88 -15.09 -30.35 1.91
C ASP A 88 -15.79 -29.25 1.10
N GLY A 89 -15.18 -28.07 1.05
CA GLY A 89 -15.72 -26.91 0.34
C GLY A 89 -16.69 -26.04 1.15
N THR A 90 -16.96 -26.34 2.43
CA THR A 90 -17.72 -25.43 3.31
C THR A 90 -16.88 -24.18 3.62
N PRO A 91 -17.36 -22.95 3.28
CA PRO A 91 -16.67 -21.73 3.68
C PRO A 91 -16.64 -21.58 5.20
N VAL A 92 -15.45 -21.31 5.73
CA VAL A 92 -15.23 -21.06 7.16
C VAL A 92 -14.56 -19.69 7.32
N TYR A 93 -15.10 -18.92 8.25
CA TYR A 93 -14.75 -17.55 8.59
C TYR A 93 -14.08 -17.60 9.97
N LEU A 94 -12.85 -17.15 10.02
CA LEU A 94 -12.05 -17.14 11.23
C LEU A 94 -11.99 -15.69 11.73
N ALA A 95 -12.68 -15.41 12.83
CA ALA A 95 -12.77 -14.07 13.39
C ALA A 95 -11.90 -13.97 14.65
N VAL A 96 -11.07 -12.93 14.71
CA VAL A 96 -10.25 -12.59 15.88
C VAL A 96 -10.84 -11.33 16.51
N PHE A 97 -11.06 -11.39 17.81
CA PHE A 97 -11.63 -10.31 18.61
C PHE A 97 -10.56 -9.78 19.56
N ASP A 98 -10.55 -8.48 19.81
CA ASP A 98 -9.81 -7.89 20.93
C ASP A 98 -10.80 -7.62 22.07
N ASP A 99 -10.45 -8.06 23.28
CA ASP A 99 -11.29 -7.93 24.48
C ASP A 99 -11.48 -6.46 24.91
N VAL A 100 -10.67 -5.54 24.35
CA VAL A 100 -10.71 -4.10 24.66
C VAL A 100 -12.06 -3.46 24.32
N ASN A 101 -12.76 -3.96 23.30
CA ASN A 101 -14.02 -3.36 22.85
C ASN A 101 -15.27 -3.93 23.56
N GLY A 102 -15.12 -4.93 24.43
CA GLY A 102 -16.22 -5.51 25.21
C GLY A 102 -17.38 -6.09 24.38
N GLY A 103 -17.19 -6.30 23.07
CA GLY A 103 -18.17 -6.84 22.15
C GLY A 103 -18.37 -8.35 22.36
N ARG A 104 -19.58 -8.86 22.13
CA ARG A 104 -19.80 -10.32 22.20
C ARG A 104 -19.10 -11.02 21.04
N LYS A 105 -18.34 -12.09 21.35
CA LYS A 105 -17.58 -12.93 20.40
C LYS A 105 -18.45 -13.76 19.45
N ASP A 106 -19.74 -13.94 19.76
CA ASP A 106 -20.71 -14.66 18.91
C ASP A 106 -21.40 -13.78 17.84
N VAL A 107 -21.01 -12.50 17.76
CA VAL A 107 -21.50 -11.54 16.78
C VAL A 107 -20.35 -11.17 15.84
N LEU A 108 -20.41 -11.64 14.59
CA LEU A 108 -19.32 -11.49 13.61
C LEU A 108 -18.93 -10.02 13.35
N SER A 109 -19.88 -9.09 13.38
CA SER A 109 -19.61 -7.65 13.18
C SER A 109 -18.82 -6.99 14.30
N ASN A 110 -18.61 -7.67 15.45
CA ASN A 110 -17.75 -7.16 16.51
C ASN A 110 -16.29 -7.57 16.31
N ALA A 111 -15.98 -8.36 15.28
CA ALA A 111 -14.63 -8.84 15.03
C ALA A 111 -13.75 -7.71 14.50
N GLU A 112 -12.57 -7.54 15.10
CA GLU A 112 -11.58 -6.58 14.62
C GLU A 112 -10.94 -7.07 13.31
N ARG A 113 -10.73 -8.38 13.21
CA ARG A 113 -10.12 -9.03 12.05
C ARG A 113 -10.87 -10.29 11.70
N ILE A 114 -11.22 -10.44 10.42
CA ILE A 114 -11.82 -11.66 9.89
C ILE A 114 -10.93 -12.19 8.78
N PHE A 115 -10.58 -13.44 8.90
CA PHE A 115 -9.85 -14.24 7.93
C PHE A 115 -10.85 -15.15 7.22
N VAL A 116 -11.12 -14.90 5.94
CA VAL A 116 -11.99 -15.77 5.13
C VAL A 116 -11.12 -16.66 4.26
N THR A 117 -11.43 -17.94 4.28
CA THR A 117 -10.72 -18.95 3.54
C THR A 117 -11.75 -19.90 2.92
N GLY A 118 -11.48 -20.35 1.70
CA GLY A 118 -12.18 -21.49 1.11
C GLY A 118 -11.38 -22.75 1.43
N TRP A 119 -11.88 -23.61 2.32
CA TRP A 119 -11.06 -24.67 2.90
C TRP A 119 -11.45 -26.07 2.42
N ILE A 120 -10.49 -26.98 2.58
CA ILE A 120 -10.65 -28.43 2.64
C ILE A 120 -10.12 -28.84 4.02
N ALA A 121 -10.90 -29.64 4.76
CA ALA A 121 -10.40 -30.23 6.01
C ALA A 121 -9.36 -31.28 5.63
N THR A 122 -8.10 -31.07 6.02
CA THR A 122 -6.99 -31.96 5.63
C THR A 122 -6.72 -33.03 6.68
N ASN A 123 -7.17 -32.80 7.92
CA ASN A 123 -6.95 -33.70 9.05
C ASN A 123 -7.91 -33.40 10.21
N GLN A 124 -8.18 -34.41 11.03
CA GLN A 124 -8.96 -34.28 12.27
C GLN A 124 -8.33 -35.17 13.36
N LYS A 125 -8.19 -34.64 14.57
CA LYS A 125 -7.57 -35.35 15.71
C LYS A 125 -8.34 -35.10 17.00
N TYR A 126 -8.47 -36.15 17.80
CA TYR A 126 -8.99 -36.07 19.17
C TYR A 126 -7.87 -36.41 20.16
N GLY A 127 -7.66 -35.54 21.15
CA GLY A 127 -6.62 -35.65 22.16
C GLY A 127 -7.21 -35.63 23.57
N ASN A 128 -6.46 -36.16 24.54
CA ASN A 128 -6.78 -36.04 25.97
C ASN A 128 -8.18 -36.54 26.39
N LEU A 129 -8.78 -37.47 25.61
CA LEU A 129 -10.14 -37.98 25.83
C LEU A 129 -10.37 -38.67 27.18
N ALA A 130 -9.30 -39.15 27.82
CA ALA A 130 -9.35 -39.74 29.15
C ALA A 130 -7.97 -39.60 29.81
N VAL A 131 -7.81 -38.61 30.69
CA VAL A 131 -6.57 -38.37 31.44
C VAL A 131 -6.88 -38.46 32.93
N ALA A 132 -6.24 -39.39 33.64
CA ALA A 132 -6.33 -39.44 35.10
C ALA A 132 -5.28 -38.51 35.72
N ARG A 133 -5.71 -37.37 36.28
CA ARG A 133 -4.85 -36.53 37.13
C ARG A 133 -5.57 -36.06 38.38
N ALA A 134 -4.76 -35.81 39.42
CA ALA A 134 -5.22 -35.46 40.75
C ALA A 134 -5.72 -34.00 40.81
N ASP A 135 -6.92 -33.87 41.34
CA ASP A 135 -7.53 -32.79 42.10
C ASP A 135 -7.43 -31.35 41.53
N GLY A 136 -8.51 -30.91 40.88
CA GLY A 136 -8.93 -29.50 40.88
C GLY A 136 -9.26 -28.85 39.53
N GLU A 137 -8.78 -29.40 38.42
CA GLU A 137 -9.06 -28.87 37.07
C GLU A 137 -10.12 -29.72 36.36
N PRO A 138 -11.13 -29.11 35.69
CA PRO A 138 -12.07 -29.85 34.88
C PRO A 138 -11.38 -30.45 33.65
N ASP A 139 -11.52 -31.75 33.45
CA ASP A 139 -11.06 -32.45 32.24
C ASP A 139 -11.67 -31.80 30.99
N ARG A 140 -10.82 -31.38 30.05
CA ARG A 140 -11.26 -30.96 28.72
C ARG A 140 -10.53 -31.82 27.71
N GLY A 141 -11.25 -32.77 27.12
CA GLY A 141 -10.77 -33.42 25.90
C GLY A 141 -10.57 -32.35 24.83
N GLU A 142 -9.61 -32.52 23.94
CA GLU A 142 -9.33 -31.54 22.89
C GLU A 142 -9.71 -32.11 21.53
N TYR A 143 -10.37 -31.30 20.72
CA TYR A 143 -10.63 -31.59 19.32
C TYR A 143 -9.88 -30.57 18.44
N ALA A 144 -9.08 -31.09 17.52
CA ALA A 144 -8.29 -30.29 16.60
C ALA A 144 -8.64 -30.62 15.14
N VAL A 145 -8.76 -29.58 14.32
CA VAL A 145 -8.98 -29.69 12.88
C VAL A 145 -7.90 -28.90 12.15
N ASP A 146 -7.26 -29.55 11.19
CA ASP A 146 -6.32 -28.90 10.27
C ASP A 146 -7.09 -28.53 8.99
N VAL A 147 -6.94 -27.28 8.55
CA VAL A 147 -7.64 -26.75 7.38
C VAL A 147 -6.66 -26.11 6.40
N ALA A 148 -6.89 -26.34 5.12
CA ALA A 148 -6.08 -25.78 4.03
C ALA A 148 -6.97 -25.15 2.96
N GLY A 149 -6.61 -23.97 2.47
CA GLY A 149 -7.34 -23.26 1.43
C GLY A 149 -6.44 -22.73 0.32
N SER A 150 -6.95 -22.70 -0.91
CA SER A 150 -6.25 -22.01 -1.99
C SER A 150 -6.28 -20.50 -1.72
N PRO A 151 -5.17 -19.78 -1.92
CA PRO A 151 -5.16 -18.32 -1.84
C PRO A 151 -6.27 -17.69 -2.69
N PRO A 152 -6.79 -16.50 -2.30
CA PRO A 152 -6.26 -15.63 -1.24
C PRO A 152 -6.92 -15.84 0.13
N LEU A 153 -6.17 -15.54 1.20
CA LEU A 153 -6.74 -15.25 2.51
C LEU A 153 -7.34 -13.84 2.48
N TYR A 154 -8.64 -13.72 2.66
CA TYR A 154 -9.26 -12.39 2.77
C TYR A 154 -9.14 -11.92 4.21
N ARG A 155 -8.47 -10.80 4.43
CA ARG A 155 -8.45 -10.09 5.71
C ARG A 155 -9.47 -8.96 5.64
N LEU A 156 -10.55 -9.10 6.38
CA LEU A 156 -11.51 -8.02 6.57
C LEU A 156 -11.17 -7.34 7.88
N TYR A 157 -11.07 -6.02 7.82
CA TYR A 157 -10.99 -5.16 8.98
C TYR A 157 -12.32 -4.43 9.09
N ASP A 158 -12.79 -4.19 10.31
CA ASP A 158 -13.90 -3.27 10.50
C ASP A 158 -13.43 -1.86 10.09
N LEU A 159 -13.89 -1.39 8.94
CA LEU A 159 -13.75 0.00 8.55
C LEU A 159 -14.79 0.78 9.37
N SER A 160 -14.46 1.07 10.63
CA SER A 160 -15.20 2.10 11.35
C SER A 160 -15.12 3.39 10.51
N ASP A 161 -16.25 4.07 10.32
CA ASP A 161 -16.44 5.35 9.62
C ASP A 161 -15.63 6.53 10.23
N ASN A 162 -14.40 6.29 10.64
CA ASN A 162 -13.42 7.32 10.93
C ASN A 162 -12.82 7.76 9.60
N ALA A 163 -13.62 8.44 8.78
CA ALA A 163 -13.06 9.43 7.88
C ALA A 163 -12.31 10.43 8.78
N LEU A 164 -11.02 10.15 9.03
CA LEU A 164 -10.11 11.11 9.62
C LEU A 164 -10.03 12.25 8.62
N ARG A 165 -10.92 13.22 8.78
CA ARG A 165 -10.78 14.51 8.12
C ARG A 165 -9.43 15.03 8.58
N VAL A 166 -8.48 15.06 7.66
CA VAL A 166 -7.20 15.70 7.85
C VAL A 166 -7.50 17.17 8.14
N GLN A 167 -7.46 17.55 9.41
CA GLN A 167 -7.54 18.93 9.83
C GLN A 167 -6.10 19.45 9.86
N THR A 168 -5.72 20.12 8.79
CA THR A 168 -4.54 20.98 8.77
C THR A 168 -4.86 22.27 9.53
N ALA A 169 -3.83 22.90 10.10
CA ALA A 169 -3.94 24.31 10.52
C ALA A 169 -3.92 25.26 9.30
N GLU A 170 -3.52 24.74 8.14
CA GLU A 170 -3.41 25.46 6.87
C GLU A 170 -4.69 25.38 6.06
N ASP A 171 -5.05 26.48 5.40
CA ASP A 171 -6.19 26.58 4.48
C ASP A 171 -5.84 26.13 3.04
N GLN A 172 -4.61 25.65 2.81
CA GLN A 172 -4.07 25.26 1.50
C GLN A 172 -4.48 23.83 1.11
N ASN A 173 -4.59 23.57 -0.20
CA ASN A 173 -4.92 22.25 -0.72
C ASN A 173 -3.70 21.32 -0.58
N VAL A 174 -3.92 20.12 -0.03
CA VAL A 174 -2.90 19.06 0.00
C VAL A 174 -2.78 18.47 -1.40
N SER A 175 -1.61 18.60 -2.01
CA SER A 175 -1.33 18.11 -3.36
C SER A 175 -0.85 16.66 -3.35
N SER A 176 -0.06 16.25 -2.35
CA SER A 176 0.48 14.89 -2.26
C SER A 176 0.76 14.45 -0.82
N VAL A 177 0.82 13.13 -0.59
CA VAL A 177 1.10 12.51 0.71
C VAL A 177 1.99 11.27 0.56
N ALA A 178 2.93 11.11 1.49
CA ALA A 178 3.81 9.95 1.58
C ALA A 178 3.91 9.47 3.04
N PHE A 179 3.79 8.15 3.24
CA PHE A 179 3.92 7.52 4.55
C PHE A 179 5.36 7.07 4.78
N SER A 180 5.98 7.50 5.87
CA SER A 180 7.35 7.10 6.21
C SER A 180 7.42 5.75 6.91
N ASP A 181 6.28 5.21 7.36
CA ASP A 181 6.20 3.87 7.92
C ASP A 181 4.98 3.09 7.44
N TYR A 182 5.00 1.78 7.68
CA TYR A 182 3.92 0.87 7.31
C TYR A 182 2.68 1.00 8.21
N LEU A 183 2.84 1.58 9.40
CA LEU A 183 1.76 1.69 10.38
C LEU A 183 0.91 2.96 10.16
N GLY A 184 1.34 3.86 9.28
CA GLY A 184 0.75 5.18 9.10
C GLY A 184 0.94 6.08 10.33
N THR A 185 1.93 5.80 11.18
CA THR A 185 2.19 6.58 12.39
C THR A 185 3.04 7.82 12.12
N ASP A 186 3.76 7.85 11.00
CA ASP A 186 4.52 9.00 10.55
C ASP A 186 4.31 9.19 9.04
N ALA A 187 4.01 10.42 8.63
CA ALA A 187 3.69 10.76 7.26
C ALA A 187 3.98 12.23 6.95
N PHE A 188 4.25 12.51 5.68
CA PHE A 188 4.50 13.84 5.15
C PHE A 188 3.50 14.15 4.04
N ALA A 189 3.04 15.39 4.01
CA ALA A 189 2.14 15.91 2.99
C ALA A 189 2.67 17.24 2.49
N VAL A 190 2.36 17.58 1.25
CA VAL A 190 2.75 18.84 0.63
C VAL A 190 1.51 19.60 0.21
N CYS A 191 1.58 20.93 0.33
CA CYS A 191 0.48 21.82 0.02
C CYS A 191 0.91 22.85 -1.03
N ASP A 192 -0.06 23.32 -1.81
CA ASP A 192 0.19 24.39 -2.77
C ASP A 192 0.44 25.72 -2.06
N ALA A 193 1.44 26.48 -2.52
CA ALA A 193 1.60 27.88 -2.14
C ALA A 193 0.36 28.69 -2.56
N ALA A 194 -0.20 29.44 -1.62
CA ALA A 194 -1.07 30.56 -1.97
C ALA A 194 -0.21 31.74 -2.45
N SER A 195 -0.75 32.62 -3.29
CA SER A 195 0.03 33.77 -3.78
C SER A 195 0.54 34.64 -2.62
N GLY A 196 1.84 34.92 -2.63
CA GLY A 196 2.56 35.66 -1.60
C GLY A 196 2.88 34.86 -0.34
N VAL A 197 2.73 33.53 -0.37
CA VAL A 197 3.00 32.61 0.75
C VAL A 197 3.94 31.49 0.28
N GLU A 198 4.76 30.98 1.20
CA GLU A 198 5.57 29.78 0.98
C GLU A 198 4.66 28.52 0.91
N ALA A 199 5.06 27.51 0.14
CA ALA A 199 4.40 26.22 0.15
C ALA A 199 4.87 25.41 1.36
N HIS A 200 3.93 24.91 2.17
CA HIS A 200 4.27 24.18 3.37
C HIS A 200 4.42 22.67 3.13
N VAL A 201 5.44 22.10 3.76
CA VAL A 201 5.50 20.66 4.02
C VAL A 201 4.88 20.41 5.38
N LEU A 202 3.88 19.54 5.43
CA LEU A 202 3.21 19.15 6.66
C LEU A 202 3.73 17.79 7.11
N ARG A 203 3.93 17.64 8.43
CA ARG A 203 4.21 16.35 9.06
C ARG A 203 3.07 15.95 9.97
N TYR A 204 2.73 14.67 9.91
CA TYR A 204 1.93 13.98 10.91
C TYR A 204 2.80 12.96 11.61
N HIS A 205 2.85 13.04 12.93
CA HIS A 205 3.55 12.07 13.76
C HIS A 205 2.68 11.68 14.95
N LEU A 206 2.41 10.39 15.08
CA LEU A 206 1.65 9.81 16.17
C LEU A 206 2.59 9.03 17.09
N ASP A 207 2.92 9.62 18.24
CA ASP A 207 3.68 8.91 19.26
C ASP A 207 2.82 7.82 19.92
N LYS A 208 3.48 6.78 20.44
CA LYS A 208 2.82 5.61 21.06
C LYS A 208 1.84 5.96 22.20
N PHE A 209 1.98 7.14 22.80
CA PHE A 209 1.18 7.59 23.94
C PHE A 209 0.19 8.71 23.57
N ASP A 210 0.19 9.16 22.32
CA ASP A 210 -0.71 10.19 21.85
C ASP A 210 -2.10 9.63 21.57
N ASP A 211 -3.11 10.45 21.79
CA ASP A 211 -4.46 10.18 21.31
C ASP A 211 -4.55 10.64 19.85
N ALA A 212 -4.74 9.70 18.93
CA ALA A 212 -4.85 9.98 17.50
C ALA A 212 -5.95 11.00 17.16
N ALA A 213 -6.97 11.15 18.01
CA ALA A 213 -8.01 12.18 17.85
C ALA A 213 -7.50 13.61 18.11
N THR A 214 -6.31 13.76 18.71
CA THR A 214 -5.74 15.05 19.12
C THR A 214 -4.52 15.47 18.32
N VAL A 215 -3.86 14.52 17.63
CA VAL A 215 -2.71 14.79 16.76
C VAL A 215 -3.18 15.45 15.47
N LYS A 216 -2.52 16.54 15.09
CA LYS A 216 -2.80 17.30 13.87
C LYS A 216 -1.58 17.32 12.98
N TRP A 217 -1.81 17.46 11.68
CA TRP A 217 -0.76 17.81 10.73
C TRP A 217 -0.24 19.21 11.05
N ALA A 218 1.07 19.34 11.15
CA ALA A 218 1.74 20.61 11.44
C ALA A 218 2.78 20.91 10.37
N ALA A 219 2.93 22.19 10.02
CA ALA A 219 4.02 22.63 9.15
C ALA A 219 5.38 22.25 9.75
N THR A 220 6.31 21.85 8.89
CA THR A 220 7.69 21.63 9.26
C THR A 220 8.35 22.93 9.70
N ALA A 221 9.52 22.86 10.36
CA ALA A 221 10.11 24.05 10.97
C ALA A 221 10.67 25.05 9.94
N ALA A 222 10.89 24.60 8.71
CA ALA A 222 11.28 25.44 7.58
C ALA A 222 10.56 24.97 6.31
N ASP A 223 10.36 25.91 5.40
CA ASP A 223 9.89 25.64 4.05
C ASP A 223 11.07 25.31 3.11
N PRO A 224 10.87 24.42 2.13
CA PRO A 224 11.94 23.92 1.26
C PRO A 224 12.34 24.88 0.14
N PHE A 225 11.43 25.78 -0.25
CA PHE A 225 11.49 26.65 -1.42
C PHE A 225 11.01 28.05 -1.07
N ASP A 226 11.23 29.02 -1.96
CA ASP A 226 10.90 30.43 -1.72
C ASP A 226 9.38 30.71 -1.88
N VAL A 227 8.97 31.93 -1.54
CA VAL A 227 7.59 32.43 -1.72
C VAL A 227 7.13 32.27 -3.17
N ASP A 228 5.87 31.90 -3.37
CA ASP A 228 5.24 31.64 -4.68
C ASP A 228 5.79 30.39 -5.42
N GLU A 229 6.68 29.61 -4.79
CA GLU A 229 7.13 28.32 -5.34
C GLU A 229 6.24 27.17 -4.84
N HIS A 230 5.49 26.56 -5.76
CA HIS A 230 4.65 25.40 -5.44
C HIS A 230 5.50 24.15 -5.15
N ILE A 231 4.96 23.24 -4.33
CA ILE A 231 5.55 21.92 -4.09
C ILE A 231 4.64 20.84 -4.69
N ASN A 232 5.19 20.07 -5.62
CA ASN A 232 4.51 18.95 -6.23
C ASN A 232 5.24 17.64 -5.93
N GLY A 233 4.50 16.73 -5.29
CA GLY A 233 4.99 15.42 -4.95
C GLY A 233 5.88 15.39 -3.72
N VAL A 234 5.74 14.30 -2.97
CA VAL A 234 6.59 13.98 -1.83
C VAL A 234 6.95 12.51 -1.89
N ALA A 235 8.21 12.21 -1.63
CA ALA A 235 8.75 10.86 -1.51
C ALA A 235 9.51 10.74 -0.19
N VAL A 236 9.49 9.55 0.40
CA VAL A 236 10.16 9.28 1.68
C VAL A 236 10.99 8.01 1.59
N LEU A 237 12.15 8.03 2.24
CA LEU A 237 13.11 6.93 2.27
C LEU A 237 13.59 6.70 3.70
N GLN A 238 13.60 5.45 4.14
CA GLN A 238 14.28 5.09 5.39
C GLN A 238 15.79 4.91 5.10
N ILE A 239 16.61 5.92 5.39
CA ILE A 239 18.06 5.86 5.14
C ILE A 239 18.74 4.92 6.13
N ASN A 240 18.33 5.01 7.40
CA ASN A 240 18.72 4.08 8.46
C ASN A 240 17.65 4.08 9.55
N ARG A 241 17.87 3.35 10.65
CA ARG A 241 16.88 3.20 11.74
C ARG A 241 16.36 4.53 12.28
N ASP A 242 17.20 5.56 12.32
CA ASP A 242 16.92 6.81 13.03
C ASP A 242 16.72 7.99 12.06
N VAL A 243 16.96 7.79 10.76
CA VAL A 243 16.89 8.82 9.73
C VAL A 243 15.93 8.41 8.63
N THR A 244 14.87 9.19 8.51
CA THR A 244 13.96 9.19 7.36
C THR A 244 14.29 10.42 6.53
N ARG A 245 14.64 10.20 5.26
CA ARG A 245 14.79 11.27 4.30
C ARG A 245 13.44 11.58 3.67
N VAL A 246 13.05 12.84 3.71
CA VAL A 246 11.91 13.38 2.99
C VAL A 246 12.44 14.12 1.77
N ILE A 247 11.84 13.89 0.61
CA ILE A 247 12.18 14.54 -0.64
C ILE A 247 10.91 15.16 -1.20
N VAL A 248 10.96 16.43 -1.53
CA VAL A 248 9.85 17.19 -2.12
C VAL A 248 10.29 17.82 -3.42
N GLY A 249 9.37 17.89 -4.38
CA GLY A 249 9.62 18.41 -5.71
C GLY A 249 9.15 19.84 -5.89
N ARG A 250 9.93 20.69 -6.57
CA ARG A 250 9.44 22.01 -6.99
C ARG A 250 8.39 21.83 -8.09
N GLY A 251 7.20 22.34 -7.84
CA GLY A 251 6.02 22.28 -8.71
C GLY A 251 5.81 23.50 -9.60
N SER A 252 6.75 24.44 -9.61
CA SER A 252 6.66 25.68 -10.37
C SER A 252 7.87 25.86 -11.27
N THR A 253 7.69 26.60 -12.37
CA THR A 253 8.76 26.88 -13.33
C THR A 253 9.71 27.95 -12.78
N ASP A 254 11.01 27.68 -12.89
CA ASP A 254 12.05 28.70 -12.72
C ASP A 254 12.79 28.90 -14.04
N VAL A 255 12.76 30.12 -14.54
CA VAL A 255 13.40 30.48 -15.80
C VAL A 255 14.93 30.52 -15.74
N ALA A 256 15.52 30.45 -14.55
CA ALA A 256 16.96 30.48 -14.33
C ALA A 256 17.56 29.07 -14.14
N ASP A 257 16.82 28.19 -13.48
CA ASP A 257 17.33 26.92 -12.96
C ASP A 257 16.58 25.70 -13.54
N PRO A 258 17.19 24.50 -13.49
CA PRO A 258 16.52 23.28 -13.94
C PRO A 258 15.38 22.85 -13.00
N ALA A 259 14.84 21.65 -13.19
CA ALA A 259 13.97 21.06 -12.18
C ALA A 259 14.72 20.90 -10.85
N GLU A 260 14.04 21.12 -9.74
CA GLU A 260 14.65 21.07 -8.42
C GLU A 260 13.87 20.15 -7.49
N ILE A 261 14.61 19.50 -6.60
CA ILE A 261 14.06 18.88 -5.40
C ILE A 261 14.70 19.51 -4.17
N ALA A 262 14.02 19.40 -3.04
CA ALA A 262 14.61 19.64 -1.74
C ALA A 262 14.52 18.37 -0.91
N TYR A 263 15.58 18.04 -0.16
CA TYR A 263 15.54 16.93 0.80
C TYR A 263 15.88 17.37 2.22
N SER A 264 15.29 16.64 3.17
CA SER A 264 15.48 16.81 4.61
C SER A 264 15.78 15.46 5.25
N ASP A 265 16.80 15.42 6.11
CA ASP A 265 17.14 14.26 6.96
C ASP A 265 16.80 14.47 8.44
N ASP A 266 16.15 15.58 8.78
CA ASP A 266 15.83 16.00 10.15
C ASP A 266 14.34 16.34 10.35
N ASN A 267 13.47 15.65 9.59
CA ASN A 267 12.01 15.81 9.61
C ASN A 267 11.50 17.22 9.25
N GLY A 268 12.18 17.90 8.33
CA GLY A 268 11.82 19.20 7.80
C GLY A 268 12.31 20.37 8.65
N ALA A 269 13.30 20.13 9.51
CA ALA A 269 13.93 21.23 10.24
C ALA A 269 14.93 21.99 9.36
N THR A 270 15.58 21.30 8.43
CA THR A 270 16.43 21.89 7.39
C THR A 270 16.23 21.20 6.04
N TRP A 271 16.30 21.99 4.97
CA TRP A 271 16.14 21.51 3.60
C TRP A 271 17.40 21.82 2.78
N ASN A 272 17.77 20.87 1.92
CA ASN A 272 18.88 21.02 0.99
C ASN A 272 18.33 20.90 -0.44
N VAL A 273 18.44 21.97 -1.22
CA VAL A 273 18.01 22.01 -2.62
C VAL A 273 19.05 21.34 -3.51
N VAL A 274 18.57 20.55 -4.49
CA VAL A 274 19.38 19.82 -5.46
C VAL A 274 18.75 19.95 -6.85
N ASP A 275 19.58 20.35 -7.81
CA ASP A 275 19.22 20.37 -9.23
C ASP A 275 19.02 18.96 -9.79
N VAL A 276 17.97 18.81 -10.58
CA VAL A 276 17.61 17.61 -11.31
C VAL A 276 17.76 17.86 -12.80
N GLY A 277 18.81 17.26 -13.37
CA GLY A 277 19.08 17.39 -14.80
C GLY A 277 19.72 18.72 -15.16
N SER A 278 19.43 19.21 -16.37
CA SER A 278 20.06 20.42 -16.92
C SER A 278 19.13 21.26 -17.81
N ILE A 279 17.85 20.92 -17.87
CA ILE A 279 16.86 21.62 -18.71
C ILE A 279 16.26 22.74 -17.87
N VAL A 280 16.60 23.99 -18.21
CA VAL A 280 16.10 25.19 -17.52
C VAL A 280 14.59 25.35 -17.71
N GLY A 281 13.88 25.74 -16.66
CA GLY A 281 12.42 25.93 -16.70
C GLY A 281 11.61 24.65 -16.50
N GLU A 282 12.27 23.51 -16.39
CA GLU A 282 11.64 22.22 -16.10
C GLU A 282 11.22 22.15 -14.64
N PHE A 283 10.11 21.49 -14.34
CA PHE A 283 9.61 21.30 -12.98
C PHE A 283 8.73 20.05 -12.89
N ILE A 284 8.31 19.71 -11.68
CA ILE A 284 7.49 18.52 -11.44
C ILE A 284 6.02 18.92 -11.59
N GLY A 285 5.43 18.61 -12.75
CA GLY A 285 4.09 19.09 -13.10
C GLY A 285 2.94 18.35 -12.42
N GLY A 286 3.17 17.14 -11.92
CA GLY A 286 2.13 16.31 -11.32
C GLY A 286 2.33 16.00 -9.84
N ASN A 287 1.21 15.86 -9.13
CA ASN A 287 1.17 15.59 -7.68
C ASN A 287 1.83 14.27 -7.25
N SER A 288 2.03 13.34 -8.18
CA SER A 288 2.71 12.07 -7.96
C SER A 288 3.93 11.90 -8.87
N GLY A 289 4.52 13.03 -9.32
CA GLY A 289 5.67 13.04 -10.21
C GLY A 289 6.99 12.60 -9.58
N ILE A 290 7.01 12.28 -8.28
CA ILE A 290 8.18 11.75 -7.58
C ILE A 290 7.81 10.46 -6.85
N PHE A 291 8.68 9.45 -6.94
CA PHE A 291 8.47 8.15 -6.32
C PHE A 291 9.77 7.59 -5.77
N SER A 292 9.71 7.01 -4.57
CA SER A 292 10.83 6.32 -3.94
C SER A 292 10.59 4.82 -3.80
N LEU A 293 11.65 4.02 -3.94
CA LEU A 293 11.64 2.59 -3.66
C LEU A 293 12.83 2.17 -2.81
N GLY A 294 12.57 1.37 -1.78
CA GLY A 294 13.61 0.90 -0.88
C GLY A 294 14.21 2.06 -0.08
N THR A 295 15.54 2.10 -0.01
CA THR A 295 16.28 3.01 0.87
C THR A 295 17.09 4.08 0.12
N THR A 296 17.17 3.97 -1.21
CA THR A 296 18.06 4.82 -2.02
C THR A 296 17.49 5.20 -3.39
N ASP A 297 16.56 4.41 -3.95
CA ASP A 297 16.12 4.61 -5.32
C ASP A 297 14.99 5.64 -5.37
N VAL A 298 15.13 6.65 -6.22
CA VAL A 298 14.13 7.69 -6.45
C VAL A 298 13.99 7.95 -7.94
N TRP A 299 12.75 8.05 -8.41
CA TRP A 299 12.41 8.46 -9.76
C TRP A 299 11.60 9.73 -9.73
N LEU A 300 11.77 10.53 -10.78
CA LEU A 300 11.12 11.82 -10.94
C LEU A 300 10.73 12.02 -12.38
N VAL A 301 9.54 12.58 -12.61
CA VAL A 301 9.04 12.98 -13.91
C VAL A 301 8.61 14.44 -13.94
N THR A 302 8.65 15.04 -15.12
CA THR A 302 8.53 16.49 -15.29
C THR A 302 7.45 16.91 -16.28
N ASP A 303 7.12 18.21 -16.22
CA ASP A 303 6.21 18.88 -17.14
C ASP A 303 6.68 18.83 -18.62
N GLN A 304 7.98 18.62 -18.85
CA GLN A 304 8.57 18.48 -20.19
C GLN A 304 8.76 17.02 -20.62
N GLY A 305 8.29 16.06 -19.82
CA GLY A 305 8.30 14.63 -20.19
C GLY A 305 9.64 13.93 -19.96
N SER A 306 10.53 14.50 -19.15
CA SER A 306 11.77 13.83 -18.74
C SER A 306 11.49 12.82 -17.64
N ILE A 307 12.27 11.73 -17.63
CA ILE A 307 12.32 10.75 -16.55
C ILE A 307 13.74 10.77 -15.99
N TYR A 308 13.86 11.10 -14.71
CA TYR A 308 15.11 11.13 -13.96
C TYR A 308 15.13 10.02 -12.90
N TYR A 309 16.33 9.55 -12.60
CA TYR A 309 16.58 8.54 -11.57
C TYR A 309 17.77 8.94 -10.69
N SER A 310 17.62 8.71 -9.40
CA SER A 310 18.66 8.81 -8.39
C SER A 310 18.85 7.47 -7.70
N ALA A 311 20.10 7.04 -7.59
CA ALA A 311 20.50 5.80 -6.88
C ALA A 311 21.04 6.07 -5.46
N ASP A 312 21.03 7.33 -5.02
CA ASP A 312 21.66 7.78 -3.78
C ASP A 312 20.72 8.63 -2.91
N GLY A 313 19.41 8.41 -3.05
CA GLY A 313 18.38 9.05 -2.25
C GLY A 313 18.19 10.53 -2.57
N GLY A 314 18.25 10.89 -3.87
CA GLY A 314 18.02 12.24 -4.37
C GLY A 314 19.22 13.17 -4.36
N LEU A 315 20.44 12.69 -4.05
CA LEU A 315 21.63 13.54 -3.98
C LEU A 315 22.24 13.81 -5.35
N SER A 316 22.11 12.85 -6.27
CA SER A 316 22.48 13.02 -7.68
C SER A 316 21.48 12.33 -8.60
N TRP A 317 21.33 12.89 -9.79
CA TRP A 317 20.29 12.49 -10.75
C TRP A 317 20.89 12.22 -12.13
N ALA A 318 20.35 11.19 -12.79
CA ALA A 318 20.66 10.86 -14.17
C ALA A 318 19.36 10.81 -14.99
N THR A 319 19.39 11.37 -16.19
CA THR A 319 18.29 11.22 -17.16
C THR A 319 18.22 9.78 -17.64
N GLN A 320 17.06 9.14 -17.49
CA GLN A 320 16.78 7.80 -18.01
C GLN A 320 16.09 7.85 -19.38
N ALA A 321 15.10 8.74 -19.54
CA ALA A 321 14.37 8.92 -20.78
C ALA A 321 13.83 10.35 -20.89
N SER A 322 13.40 10.73 -22.09
CA SER A 322 12.67 11.96 -22.35
C SER A 322 11.67 11.70 -23.47
N VAL A 323 10.42 12.09 -23.24
CA VAL A 323 9.32 12.05 -24.21
C VAL A 323 8.81 13.46 -24.48
N THR A 324 7.94 13.62 -25.48
CA THR A 324 7.56 14.95 -25.99
C THR A 324 6.45 15.65 -25.22
N ALA A 325 5.76 14.97 -24.32
CA ALA A 325 4.66 15.56 -23.55
C ALA A 325 4.81 15.24 -22.06
N ALA A 326 4.11 16.01 -21.24
CA ALA A 326 4.28 15.99 -19.80
C ALA A 326 4.03 14.61 -19.21
N LEU A 327 4.79 14.30 -18.16
CA LEU A 327 4.58 13.13 -17.32
C LEU A 327 4.21 13.63 -15.92
N THR A 328 3.10 13.13 -15.38
CA THR A 328 2.47 13.62 -14.15
C THR A 328 2.55 12.62 -13.00
N ASP A 329 2.76 11.34 -13.31
CA ASP A 329 2.84 10.27 -12.31
C ASP A 329 3.90 9.24 -12.72
N ILE A 330 4.62 8.71 -11.73
CA ILE A 330 5.57 7.62 -11.90
C ILE A 330 5.47 6.67 -10.71
N LEU A 331 5.46 5.37 -10.99
CA LEU A 331 5.30 4.34 -9.97
C LEU A 331 6.06 3.08 -10.35
N PHE A 332 6.76 2.48 -9.39
CA PHE A 332 7.36 1.15 -9.55
C PHE A 332 6.68 0.13 -8.63
N SER A 333 6.39 -1.05 -9.19
CA SER A 333 5.86 -2.18 -8.42
C SER A 333 6.97 -3.00 -7.75
N ASP A 334 8.15 -2.99 -8.36
CA ASP A 334 9.39 -3.56 -7.86
C ASP A 334 10.60 -2.87 -8.54
N PRO A 335 11.85 -3.15 -8.14
CA PRO A 335 13.01 -2.44 -8.69
C PRO A 335 13.23 -2.57 -10.20
N MET A 336 12.52 -3.48 -10.88
CA MET A 336 12.65 -3.70 -12.33
C MET A 336 11.44 -3.17 -13.10
N ASN A 337 10.25 -3.21 -12.51
CA ASN A 337 8.99 -2.95 -13.19
C ASN A 337 8.38 -1.62 -12.75
N GLY A 338 8.23 -0.69 -13.70
CA GLY A 338 7.69 0.64 -13.45
C GLY A 338 6.82 1.17 -14.59
N MET A 339 5.93 2.09 -14.26
CA MET A 339 5.11 2.84 -15.20
C MET A 339 5.26 4.34 -14.96
N ALA A 340 5.21 5.11 -16.04
CA ALA A 340 5.06 6.55 -16.00
C ALA A 340 3.86 6.94 -16.87
N ALA A 341 3.08 7.89 -16.40
CA ALA A 341 1.87 8.37 -17.07
C ALA A 341 1.88 9.89 -17.13
N GLY A 342 1.15 10.44 -18.09
CA GLY A 342 0.88 11.88 -18.15
C GLY A 342 0.00 12.27 -19.32
N THR A 343 0.11 13.55 -19.69
CA THR A 343 -0.79 14.17 -20.66
C THR A 343 -0.49 13.69 -22.08
N GLN A 344 -1.51 13.82 -22.93
CA GLN A 344 -1.46 13.38 -24.30
C GLN A 344 -0.41 14.15 -25.10
N GLY A 345 0.44 13.40 -25.82
CA GLY A 345 1.37 13.94 -26.82
C GLY A 345 0.94 13.59 -28.23
N GLY A 346 0.33 14.52 -28.96
CA GLY A 346 0.01 14.32 -30.39
C GLY A 346 -1.09 13.29 -30.68
N GLY A 347 -2.10 13.19 -29.80
CA GLY A 347 -3.28 12.33 -30.01
C GLY A 347 -3.21 10.94 -29.38
N VAL A 348 -2.18 10.63 -28.59
CA VAL A 348 -2.01 9.36 -27.86
C VAL A 348 -1.54 9.63 -26.43
N ASN A 349 -2.09 8.91 -25.44
CA ASN A 349 -1.72 9.08 -24.04
C ASN A 349 -0.27 8.67 -23.82
N ASN A 350 0.44 9.40 -22.97
CA ASN A 350 1.81 9.07 -22.59
C ASN A 350 1.81 8.04 -21.46
N LEU A 351 1.55 6.77 -21.80
CA LEU A 351 1.76 5.65 -20.89
C LEU A 351 3.05 4.93 -21.25
N LEU A 352 4.01 4.92 -20.34
CA LEU A 352 5.31 4.29 -20.51
C LEU A 352 5.46 3.15 -19.51
N TYR A 353 6.16 2.10 -19.92
CA TYR A 353 6.50 0.97 -19.06
C TYR A 353 7.96 0.56 -19.24
N THR A 354 8.58 0.20 -18.12
CA THR A 354 9.92 -0.40 -18.04
C THR A 354 9.85 -1.74 -17.31
N ASN A 355 10.73 -2.65 -17.72
CA ASN A 355 10.95 -3.96 -17.08
C ASN A 355 12.43 -4.20 -16.73
N ASP A 356 13.25 -3.14 -16.78
CA ASP A 356 14.69 -3.17 -16.52
C ASP A 356 15.16 -2.06 -15.57
N GLY A 357 14.25 -1.55 -14.71
CA GLY A 357 14.56 -0.53 -13.71
C GLY A 357 14.64 0.89 -14.28
N GLY A 358 14.01 1.12 -15.43
CA GLY A 358 13.99 2.41 -16.11
C GLY A 358 15.20 2.65 -17.02
N ILE A 359 16.04 1.65 -17.27
CA ILE A 359 17.13 1.76 -18.25
C ILE A 359 16.54 1.95 -19.66
N THR A 360 15.45 1.25 -19.96
CA THR A 360 14.66 1.46 -21.16
C THR A 360 13.17 1.61 -20.84
N TRP A 361 12.51 2.50 -21.58
CA TRP A 361 11.08 2.78 -21.47
C TRP A 361 10.41 2.55 -22.82
N SER A 362 9.27 1.88 -22.80
CA SER A 362 8.46 1.59 -23.98
C SER A 362 7.05 2.15 -23.82
N SER A 363 6.52 2.78 -24.86
CA SER A 363 5.15 3.26 -24.87
C SER A 363 4.16 2.09 -24.93
N LEU A 364 3.13 2.17 -24.10
CA LEU A 364 1.99 1.26 -24.11
C LEU A 364 0.78 1.94 -24.75
N THR A 365 -0.08 1.14 -25.38
CA THR A 365 -1.37 1.63 -25.88
C THR A 365 -2.42 1.53 -24.79
N HIS A 366 -3.15 2.61 -24.55
CA HIS A 366 -4.28 2.65 -23.64
C HIS A 366 -5.62 2.68 -24.43
N PRO A 367 -6.72 2.11 -23.91
CA PRO A 367 -8.01 2.13 -24.62
C PRO A 367 -8.67 3.51 -24.73
N THR A 368 -8.47 4.39 -23.74
CA THR A 368 -8.91 5.79 -23.83
C THR A 368 -7.85 6.68 -24.49
N ALA A 369 -8.27 7.82 -25.01
CA ALA A 369 -7.44 8.91 -25.50
C ALA A 369 -7.34 10.10 -24.51
N ASP A 370 -8.00 9.98 -23.35
CA ASP A 370 -8.03 10.98 -22.27
C ASP A 370 -6.71 10.99 -21.47
N ASP A 371 -6.38 12.07 -20.78
CA ASP A 371 -5.10 12.21 -20.08
C ASP A 371 -5.03 11.27 -18.89
N LEU A 372 -3.96 10.47 -18.79
CA LEU A 372 -3.76 9.58 -17.64
C LEU A 372 -3.06 10.37 -16.52
N VAL A 373 -3.84 10.73 -15.50
CA VAL A 373 -3.40 11.65 -14.45
C VAL A 373 -2.89 10.95 -13.20
N SER A 374 -3.24 9.68 -12.99
CA SER A 374 -2.83 8.91 -11.81
C SER A 374 -2.48 7.45 -12.11
N LEU A 375 -1.52 6.93 -11.36
CA LEU A 375 -1.08 5.54 -11.37
C LEU A 375 -1.23 4.91 -9.98
N GLY A 376 -1.55 3.62 -9.96
CA GLY A 376 -1.58 2.82 -8.74
C GLY A 376 -1.15 1.38 -8.98
N TYR A 377 -0.63 0.72 -7.96
CA TYR A 377 -0.31 -0.70 -8.01
C TYR A 377 -0.81 -1.42 -6.77
N SER A 378 -1.70 -2.40 -6.96
CA SER A 378 -2.35 -3.13 -5.88
C SER A 378 -1.71 -4.50 -5.62
N GLY A 379 -0.43 -4.68 -5.93
CA GLY A 379 0.29 -5.96 -5.78
C GLY A 379 0.01 -7.01 -6.86
N ALA A 380 -1.14 -6.94 -7.53
CA ALA A 380 -1.51 -7.84 -8.62
C ALA A 380 -1.91 -7.10 -9.91
N PHE A 381 -2.42 -5.88 -9.79
CA PHE A 381 -2.92 -5.10 -10.91
C PHE A 381 -2.28 -3.71 -10.90
N TRP A 382 -1.97 -3.23 -12.09
CA TRP A 382 -1.74 -1.81 -12.35
C TRP A 382 -3.09 -1.12 -12.49
N TRP A 383 -3.19 0.09 -11.98
CA TRP A 383 -4.36 0.96 -12.05
C TRP A 383 -3.96 2.27 -12.69
N THR A 384 -4.85 2.81 -13.52
CA THR A 384 -4.74 4.16 -14.07
C THR A 384 -6.06 4.88 -13.88
N GLY A 385 -5.98 6.17 -13.57
CA GLY A 385 -7.10 7.09 -13.57
C GLY A 385 -6.91 8.14 -14.67
N ASP A 386 -7.98 8.47 -15.37
CA ASP A 386 -7.98 9.54 -16.37
C ASP A 386 -8.73 10.81 -15.92
N ASP A 387 -8.52 11.91 -16.64
CA ASP A 387 -9.10 13.23 -16.35
C ASP A 387 -10.62 13.31 -16.66
N ALA A 388 -11.15 12.32 -17.38
CA ALA A 388 -12.57 12.17 -17.67
C ALA A 388 -13.33 11.26 -16.67
N GLY A 389 -12.62 10.69 -15.69
CA GLY A 389 -13.19 9.84 -14.63
C GLY A 389 -13.23 8.35 -14.93
N GLY A 390 -12.58 7.92 -16.01
CA GLY A 390 -12.31 6.53 -16.28
C GLY A 390 -11.28 5.98 -15.29
N LEU A 391 -11.69 4.92 -14.59
CA LEU A 391 -10.80 4.08 -13.80
C LEU A 391 -10.52 2.80 -14.56
N TRP A 392 -9.25 2.47 -14.74
CA TRP A 392 -8.83 1.30 -15.49
C TRP A 392 -7.86 0.45 -14.68
N TYR A 393 -7.85 -0.85 -14.95
CA TYR A 393 -6.87 -1.76 -14.37
C TYR A 393 -6.31 -2.75 -15.39
N SER A 394 -5.07 -3.18 -15.15
CA SER A 394 -4.35 -4.13 -15.99
C SER A 394 -3.74 -5.27 -15.16
N PRO A 395 -4.05 -6.55 -15.46
CA PRO A 395 -3.42 -7.71 -14.83
C PRO A 395 -2.06 -8.10 -15.41
N ASN A 396 -1.63 -7.45 -16.50
CA ASN A 396 -0.50 -7.90 -17.32
C ASN A 396 0.42 -6.75 -17.73
N ASN A 397 0.81 -5.95 -16.74
CA ASN A 397 1.76 -4.84 -16.89
C ASN A 397 1.38 -3.89 -18.03
N GLY A 398 0.09 -3.56 -18.13
CA GLY A 398 -0.44 -2.57 -19.07
C GLY A 398 -0.57 -3.08 -20.52
N THR A 399 -0.41 -4.38 -20.76
CA THR A 399 -0.62 -4.96 -22.11
C THR A 399 -2.10 -4.93 -22.50
N THR A 400 -3.00 -5.18 -21.54
CA THR A 400 -4.46 -5.05 -21.71
C THR A 400 -5.06 -4.34 -20.52
N TRP A 401 -6.03 -3.47 -20.78
CA TRP A 401 -6.72 -2.66 -19.78
C TRP A 401 -8.21 -2.97 -19.76
N TYR A 402 -8.79 -2.92 -18.56
CA TYR A 402 -10.21 -3.12 -18.31
C TYR A 402 -10.75 -1.93 -17.54
N GLN A 403 -11.82 -1.32 -18.05
CA GLN A 403 -12.49 -0.22 -17.37
C GLN A 403 -13.27 -0.76 -16.17
N ARG A 404 -13.26 -0.01 -15.08
CA ARG A 404 -14.05 -0.25 -13.88
C ARG A 404 -14.94 0.95 -13.61
N GLU A 405 -16.24 0.72 -13.57
CA GLU A 405 -17.21 1.75 -13.21
C GLU A 405 -17.25 1.95 -11.69
N PHE A 406 -17.42 3.20 -11.27
CA PHE A 406 -17.79 3.51 -9.89
C PHE A 406 -19.26 3.12 -9.65
N GLY A 407 -19.57 2.66 -8.44
CA GLY A 407 -20.96 2.38 -8.04
C GLY A 407 -21.83 3.65 -7.91
N THR A 408 -21.22 4.83 -8.00
CA THR A 408 -21.84 6.16 -7.93
C THR A 408 -21.56 6.94 -9.21
N PRO A 409 -22.59 7.44 -9.91
CA PRO A 409 -22.39 8.30 -11.08
C PRO A 409 -21.71 9.62 -10.70
N GLY A 410 -20.87 10.15 -11.60
CA GLY A 410 -20.41 11.53 -11.54
C GLY A 410 -18.98 11.78 -11.05
N ALA A 411 -18.10 10.77 -11.05
CA ALA A 411 -16.67 11.02 -10.89
C ALA A 411 -16.14 11.81 -12.10
N SER A 412 -15.45 12.93 -11.85
CA SER A 412 -14.64 13.63 -12.85
C SER A 412 -13.21 13.09 -12.80
N ALA A 413 -12.16 13.92 -12.79
CA ALA A 413 -10.78 13.45 -12.80
C ALA A 413 -10.47 12.51 -11.62
N ILE A 414 -9.73 11.43 -11.89
CA ILE A 414 -9.22 10.52 -10.86
C ILE A 414 -7.84 11.01 -10.41
N ASP A 415 -7.82 11.99 -9.51
CA ASP A 415 -6.60 12.76 -9.17
C ASP A 415 -5.49 11.93 -8.51
N THR A 416 -5.86 10.90 -7.73
CA THR A 416 -4.86 10.04 -7.08
C THR A 416 -5.37 8.62 -6.91
N ILE A 417 -4.45 7.67 -7.04
CA ILE A 417 -4.65 6.26 -6.68
C ILE A 417 -3.47 5.85 -5.81
N LYS A 418 -3.69 5.71 -4.51
CA LYS A 418 -2.63 5.29 -3.58
C LYS A 418 -3.01 4.00 -2.89
N PHE A 419 -2.17 2.99 -3.02
CA PHE A 419 -2.30 1.74 -2.27
C PHE A 419 -1.32 1.75 -1.11
N GLY A 420 -1.82 1.62 0.12
CA GLY A 420 -0.97 1.37 1.29
C GLY A 420 -0.48 -0.08 1.34
N ASN A 421 -1.25 -1.00 0.74
CA ASN A 421 -0.88 -2.39 0.53
C ASN A 421 -1.76 -3.02 -0.58
N PRO A 422 -1.52 -4.29 -0.98
CA PRO A 422 -2.30 -4.93 -2.05
C PRO A 422 -3.82 -5.01 -1.84
N TYR A 423 -4.32 -4.74 -0.63
CA TYR A 423 -5.71 -4.94 -0.23
C TYR A 423 -6.41 -3.65 0.23
N LEU A 424 -5.65 -2.57 0.47
CA LEU A 424 -6.17 -1.28 0.90
C LEU A 424 -5.54 -0.17 0.06
N GLY A 425 -6.40 0.61 -0.57
CA GLY A 425 -6.02 1.82 -1.28
C GLY A 425 -7.11 2.88 -1.20
N VAL A 426 -6.70 4.11 -1.47
CA VAL A 426 -7.54 5.30 -1.53
C VAL A 426 -7.50 5.82 -2.95
N ILE A 427 -8.66 6.24 -3.45
CA ILE A 427 -8.82 6.94 -4.72
C ILE A 427 -9.48 8.27 -4.39
N THR A 428 -8.92 9.36 -4.89
CA THR A 428 -9.60 10.66 -4.89
C THR A 428 -10.11 10.97 -6.28
N HIS A 429 -11.30 11.55 -6.35
CA HIS A 429 -11.88 12.03 -7.59
C HIS A 429 -12.66 13.32 -7.35
N GLY A 430 -12.72 14.18 -8.37
CA GLY A 430 -13.50 15.43 -8.34
C GLY A 430 -15.00 15.24 -8.56
#